data_AF-A0A955DWU1-F1
#
_entry.id   AF-A0A955DWU1-F1
#
_cell.length_a   1.000
_cell.length_b   1.000
_cell.length_c   1.000
_cell.angle_alpha   90.00
_cell.angle_beta   90.00
_cell.angle_gamma   90.00
#
_symmetry.space_group_name_H-M   'P 1'
#
loop_
_entity.id
_entity.type
_entity.pdbx_description
1 polymer ?
#
loop_
_entity_poly.entity_id
_entity_poly.type
_entity_poly.pdbx_seq_one_letter_code
_entity_poly.pdbx_strand_id
1 'polypeptide(L)'
;MMDEEAMYRALVARDPRFDGLFFVGIRSTGVYCRSICPARTAGRGQCVFFEHAAQAASEGFRPCLRCRPELAPGTTGTSDRVDALVAEIRAGAMNGRRPFADLARTHGLSERQGRRLVRETTGVTPVQLSQTARLLLAKQLLTETSLPIIRIASASGYSSLRRFNEAFVASCGVSPTRFRGSGRAPRSDALTLRLDHRPPYDWPAMRGFLEARLIRGVDVLEDDGYRRTIRIGDHVGALHVRSVEGRFMVQV
;
A
#
# COMPACT_ATOMS: atom_id res chain seq x y z
N MET A 1 -11.22 -6.83 -17.16
CA MET A 1 -9.83 -7.31 -17.01
C MET A 1 -9.06 -6.92 -18.25
N MET A 2 -7.90 -6.29 -18.12
CA MET A 2 -7.04 -5.99 -19.29
C MET A 2 -6.51 -7.30 -19.87
N ASP A 3 -6.34 -7.33 -21.20
CA ASP A 3 -5.67 -8.44 -21.87
C ASP A 3 -4.19 -8.52 -21.45
N GLU A 4 -3.66 -9.75 -21.32
CA GLU A 4 -2.29 -9.96 -20.84
C GLU A 4 -1.24 -9.43 -21.82
N GLU A 5 -1.53 -9.37 -23.14
CA GLU A 5 -0.60 -8.78 -24.10
C GLU A 5 -0.53 -7.26 -23.95
N ALA A 6 -1.65 -6.62 -23.61
CA ALA A 6 -1.65 -5.21 -23.21
C ALA A 6 -0.85 -4.99 -21.91
N MET A 7 -1.02 -5.85 -20.90
CA MET A 7 -0.24 -5.78 -19.66
C MET A 7 1.26 -5.97 -19.91
N TYR A 8 1.65 -6.91 -20.77
CA TYR A 8 3.06 -7.11 -21.10
C TYR A 8 3.66 -5.93 -21.86
N ARG A 9 2.94 -5.35 -22.83
CA ARG A 9 3.38 -4.12 -23.51
C ARG A 9 3.56 -2.96 -22.53
N ALA A 10 2.62 -2.76 -21.61
CA ALA A 10 2.73 -1.75 -20.56
C ALA A 10 3.94 -1.99 -19.64
N LEU A 11 4.21 -3.25 -19.28
CA LEU A 11 5.39 -3.65 -18.50
C LEU A 11 6.71 -3.36 -19.25
N VAL A 12 6.79 -3.70 -20.54
CA VAL A 12 7.98 -3.44 -21.37
C VAL A 12 8.22 -1.94 -21.51
N ALA A 13 7.16 -1.17 -21.73
CA ALA A 13 7.22 0.29 -21.85
C ALA A 13 7.48 0.99 -20.49
N ARG A 14 7.29 0.29 -19.36
CA ARG A 14 7.27 0.86 -18.01
C ARG A 14 6.30 2.04 -17.90
N ASP A 15 5.13 1.90 -18.50
CA ASP A 15 4.17 2.99 -18.63
C ASP A 15 3.52 3.33 -17.26
N PRO A 16 3.78 4.53 -16.70
CA PRO A 16 3.31 4.90 -15.36
C PRO A 16 1.79 5.03 -15.25
N ARG A 17 1.07 5.13 -16.38
CA ARG A 17 -0.40 5.14 -16.39
C ARG A 17 -0.99 3.80 -15.95
N PHE A 18 -0.22 2.71 -16.07
CA PHE A 18 -0.62 1.37 -15.66
C PHE A 18 -0.11 0.98 -14.27
N ASP A 19 0.55 1.89 -13.57
CA ASP A 19 1.09 1.61 -12.25
C ASP A 19 -0.03 1.36 -11.22
N GLY A 20 0.08 0.25 -10.50
CA GLY A 20 -0.95 -0.22 -9.57
C GLY A 20 -2.27 -0.70 -10.19
N LEU A 21 -2.41 -0.69 -11.53
CA LEU A 21 -3.55 -1.34 -12.21
C LEU A 21 -3.41 -2.86 -12.28
N PHE A 22 -2.17 -3.33 -12.33
CA PHE A 22 -1.83 -4.75 -12.27
C PHE A 22 -0.41 -4.94 -11.70
N PHE A 23 -0.12 -6.17 -11.33
CA PHE A 23 1.16 -6.65 -10.85
C PHE A 23 1.61 -7.83 -11.71
N VAL A 24 2.92 -8.05 -11.80
CA VAL A 24 3.48 -9.17 -12.58
C VAL A 24 4.36 -10.04 -11.70
N GLY A 25 4.00 -11.32 -11.56
CA GLY A 25 4.84 -12.36 -10.99
C GLY A 25 5.83 -12.90 -12.02
N ILE A 26 7.10 -13.00 -11.65
CA ILE A 26 8.18 -13.50 -12.48
C ILE A 26 8.56 -14.90 -12.00
N ARG A 27 8.16 -15.94 -12.76
CA ARG A 27 8.28 -17.35 -12.38
C ARG A 27 9.71 -17.75 -11.97
N SER A 28 10.70 -17.37 -12.77
CA SER A 28 12.11 -17.70 -12.53
C SER A 28 12.67 -17.16 -11.20
N THR A 29 12.09 -16.10 -10.64
CA THR A 29 12.59 -15.48 -9.40
C THR A 29 11.65 -15.64 -8.21
N GLY A 30 10.39 -16.01 -8.46
CA GLY A 30 9.33 -16.00 -7.47
C GLY A 30 9.09 -14.60 -6.90
N VAL A 31 9.27 -13.54 -7.70
CA VAL A 31 9.08 -12.14 -7.28
C VAL A 31 7.95 -11.50 -8.08
N TYR A 32 7.08 -10.75 -7.43
CA TYR A 32 6.11 -9.89 -8.12
C TYR A 32 6.49 -8.41 -8.10
N CYS A 33 6.20 -7.73 -9.20
CA CYS A 33 6.58 -6.36 -9.47
C CYS A 33 5.37 -5.49 -9.85
N ARG A 34 5.54 -4.17 -9.75
CA ARG A 34 4.71 -3.17 -10.45
C ARG A 34 5.04 -3.18 -11.95
N SER A 35 4.15 -2.64 -12.77
CA SER A 35 4.32 -2.45 -14.21
C SER A 35 5.48 -1.51 -14.57
N ILE A 36 5.90 -0.63 -13.65
CA ILE A 36 6.99 0.34 -13.84
C ILE A 36 8.35 -0.12 -13.30
N CYS A 37 8.52 -1.42 -13.04
CA CYS A 37 9.74 -1.90 -12.37
C CYS A 37 11.02 -1.58 -13.18
N PRO A 38 12.05 -0.98 -12.56
CA PRO A 38 13.30 -0.66 -13.26
C PRO A 38 14.20 -1.89 -13.48
N ALA A 39 13.83 -3.05 -12.93
CA ALA A 39 14.55 -4.30 -13.21
C ALA A 39 14.50 -4.65 -14.71
N ARG A 40 15.38 -5.56 -15.13
CA ARG A 40 15.32 -6.14 -16.46
C ARG A 40 13.99 -6.87 -16.63
N THR A 41 13.23 -6.52 -17.65
CA THR A 41 11.95 -7.15 -17.97
C THR A 41 12.20 -8.61 -18.36
N ALA A 42 11.51 -9.54 -17.71
CA ALA A 42 11.58 -10.95 -18.07
C ALA A 42 10.85 -11.19 -19.40
N GLY A 43 11.22 -12.26 -20.11
CA GLY A 43 10.49 -12.66 -21.31
C GLY A 43 9.04 -13.02 -20.98
N ARG A 44 8.11 -12.74 -21.91
CA ARG A 44 6.66 -12.93 -21.77
C ARG A 44 6.25 -14.25 -21.10
N GLY A 45 6.85 -15.38 -21.49
CA GLY A 45 6.52 -16.70 -20.94
C GLY A 45 6.88 -16.91 -19.46
N GLN A 46 7.66 -16.00 -18.86
CA GLN A 46 7.99 -16.02 -17.42
C GLN A 46 7.06 -15.12 -16.60
N CYS A 47 6.18 -14.35 -17.24
CA CYS A 47 5.28 -13.40 -16.60
C CYS A 47 3.92 -14.05 -16.33
N VAL A 48 3.42 -13.87 -15.11
CA VAL A 48 2.04 -14.12 -14.70
C VAL A 48 1.47 -12.80 -14.19
N PHE A 49 0.28 -12.41 -14.63
CA PHE A 49 -0.30 -11.13 -14.28
C PHE A 49 -1.39 -11.26 -13.23
N PHE A 50 -1.46 -10.27 -12.35
CA PHE A 50 -2.40 -10.19 -11.23
C PHE A 50 -3.00 -8.80 -11.20
N GLU A 51 -4.29 -8.70 -10.89
CA GLU A 51 -4.94 -7.40 -10.70
C GLU A 51 -4.54 -6.79 -9.35
N HIS A 52 -4.37 -7.64 -8.33
CA HIS A 52 -4.08 -7.21 -6.96
C HIS A 52 -2.80 -7.85 -6.44
N ALA A 53 -1.96 -7.08 -5.73
CA ALA A 53 -0.74 -7.59 -5.09
C ALA A 53 -1.01 -8.79 -4.16
N ALA A 54 -2.20 -8.82 -3.54
CA ALA A 54 -2.60 -9.92 -2.67
C ALA A 54 -2.79 -11.25 -3.43
N GLN A 55 -3.19 -11.21 -4.71
CA GLN A 55 -3.27 -12.42 -5.55
C GLN A 55 -1.87 -13.00 -5.75
N ALA A 56 -0.92 -12.16 -6.19
CA ALA A 56 0.48 -12.55 -6.37
C ALA A 56 1.09 -13.12 -5.07
N ALA A 57 0.84 -12.46 -3.94
CA ALA A 57 1.30 -12.92 -2.64
C ALA A 57 0.66 -14.27 -2.24
N SER A 58 -0.64 -14.46 -2.53
CA SER A 58 -1.34 -15.72 -2.25
C SER A 58 -0.84 -16.90 -3.09
N GLU A 59 -0.25 -16.62 -4.26
CA GLU A 59 0.43 -17.60 -5.11
C GLU A 59 1.92 -17.78 -4.75
N GLY A 60 2.39 -17.17 -3.66
CA GLY A 60 3.75 -17.36 -3.15
C GLY A 60 4.82 -16.47 -3.81
N PHE A 61 4.44 -15.50 -4.65
CA PHE A 61 5.39 -14.51 -5.15
C PHE A 61 5.75 -13.50 -4.04
N ARG A 62 7.04 -13.21 -3.91
CA ARG A 62 7.57 -12.23 -2.95
C ARG A 62 7.54 -10.81 -3.52
N PRO A 63 7.26 -9.77 -2.73
CA PRO A 63 7.22 -8.40 -3.24
C PRO A 63 8.62 -7.89 -3.63
N CYS A 64 8.76 -7.36 -4.85
CA CYS A 64 10.01 -6.83 -5.36
C CYS A 64 10.63 -5.74 -4.48
N LEU A 65 11.94 -5.78 -4.29
CA LEU A 65 12.69 -4.79 -3.50
C LEU A 65 12.94 -3.49 -4.28
N ARG A 66 12.95 -3.55 -5.62
CA ARG A 66 13.31 -2.42 -6.49
C ARG A 66 12.14 -1.50 -6.76
N CYS A 67 11.02 -2.05 -7.22
CA CYS A 67 9.84 -1.25 -7.56
C CYS A 67 8.92 -0.99 -6.37
N ARG A 68 9.12 -1.67 -5.23
CA ARG A 68 8.37 -1.45 -3.99
C ARG A 68 6.85 -1.54 -4.21
N PRO A 69 6.28 -2.74 -4.43
CA PRO A 69 4.85 -2.91 -4.69
C PRO A 69 3.91 -2.29 -3.66
N GLU A 70 4.36 -2.11 -2.42
CA GLU A 70 3.65 -1.39 -1.35
C GLU A 70 3.42 0.09 -1.64
N LEU A 71 4.22 0.69 -2.53
CA LEU A 71 4.05 2.08 -2.97
C LEU A 71 3.14 2.19 -4.20
N ALA A 72 2.65 1.07 -4.73
CA ALA A 72 1.79 1.11 -5.92
C ALA A 72 0.54 1.98 -5.66
N PRO A 73 0.21 2.92 -6.55
CA PRO A 73 -1.00 3.72 -6.42
C PRO A 73 -2.25 2.83 -6.38
N GLY A 74 -3.20 3.16 -5.50
CA GLY A 74 -4.48 2.47 -5.47
C GLY A 74 -5.27 2.70 -6.77
N THR A 75 -6.13 1.76 -7.10
CA THR A 75 -7.26 2.03 -8.00
C THR A 75 -8.35 2.75 -7.20
N THR A 76 -8.72 3.95 -7.63
CA THR A 76 -9.96 4.58 -7.19
C THR A 76 -11.10 3.80 -7.81
N GLY A 77 -11.55 2.77 -7.10
CA GLY A 77 -12.77 2.02 -7.41
C GLY A 77 -14.00 2.86 -7.05
N THR A 78 -15.05 2.62 -7.81
CA THR A 78 -16.38 3.25 -7.77
C THR A 78 -17.00 3.40 -6.38
N SER A 79 -18.08 4.19 -6.28
CA SER A 79 -18.92 4.38 -5.07
C SER A 79 -19.65 3.09 -4.61
N ASP A 80 -19.15 1.90 -4.95
CA ASP A 80 -19.69 0.64 -4.47
C ASP A 80 -19.18 0.37 -3.04
N ARG A 81 -20.11 -0.06 -2.18
CA ARG A 81 -19.84 -0.51 -0.82
C ARG A 81 -18.78 -1.61 -0.74
N VAL A 82 -18.61 -2.44 -1.77
CA VAL A 82 -17.58 -3.49 -1.81
C VAL A 82 -16.19 -2.90 -1.98
N ASP A 83 -16.03 -1.91 -2.86
CA ASP A 83 -14.77 -1.20 -3.05
C ASP A 83 -14.36 -0.46 -1.77
N ALA A 84 -15.33 0.18 -1.10
CA ALA A 84 -15.12 0.81 0.20
C ALA A 84 -14.68 -0.21 1.28
N LEU A 85 -15.35 -1.37 1.34
CA LEU A 85 -14.96 -2.46 2.24
C LEU A 85 -13.53 -2.96 1.96
N VAL A 86 -13.17 -3.16 0.69
CA VAL A 86 -11.82 -3.57 0.27
C VAL A 86 -10.79 -2.52 0.66
N ALA A 87 -11.09 -1.24 0.46
CA ALA A 87 -10.24 -0.11 0.86
C ALA A 87 -10.04 -0.07 2.38
N GLU A 88 -11.09 -0.27 3.19
CA GLU A 88 -10.98 -0.33 4.64
C GLU A 88 -10.12 -1.51 5.11
N ILE A 89 -10.26 -2.70 4.50
CA ILE A 89 -9.40 -3.86 4.82
C ILE A 89 -7.93 -3.53 4.52
N ARG A 90 -7.64 -2.90 3.37
CA ARG A 90 -6.29 -2.46 2.98
C ARG A 90 -5.73 -1.39 3.92
N ALA A 91 -6.58 -0.47 4.38
CA ALA A 91 -6.24 0.55 5.37
C ALA A 91 -6.05 -0.02 6.79
N GLY A 92 -6.29 -1.32 6.98
CA GLY A 92 -6.05 -1.98 8.26
C GLY A 92 -7.25 -2.00 9.19
N ALA A 93 -8.49 -1.86 8.71
CA ALA A 93 -9.70 -1.94 9.54
C ALA A 93 -9.86 -3.31 10.25
N MET A 94 -9.16 -4.34 9.75
CA MET A 94 -9.06 -5.66 10.38
C MET A 94 -7.81 -5.81 11.28
N ASN A 95 -7.03 -4.75 11.51
CA ASN A 95 -5.92 -4.78 12.45
C ASN A 95 -6.48 -4.70 13.88
N GLY A 96 -5.91 -5.49 14.80
CA GLY A 96 -6.41 -5.60 16.17
C GLY A 96 -7.52 -6.65 16.31
N ARG A 97 -8.59 -6.33 17.04
CA ARG A 97 -9.61 -7.30 17.50
C ARG A 97 -10.94 -7.23 16.74
N ARG A 98 -11.11 -6.35 15.75
CA ARG A 98 -12.36 -6.23 15.00
C ARG A 98 -12.57 -7.46 14.10
N PRO A 99 -13.61 -8.28 14.34
CA PRO A 99 -13.95 -9.39 13.45
C PRO A 99 -14.39 -8.89 12.07
N PHE A 100 -14.16 -9.69 11.03
CA PHE A 100 -14.62 -9.36 9.67
C PHE A 100 -16.15 -9.19 9.60
N ALA A 101 -16.92 -9.96 10.37
CA ALA A 101 -18.37 -9.84 10.42
C ALA A 101 -18.86 -8.43 10.81
N ASP A 102 -18.18 -7.80 11.78
CA ASP A 102 -18.52 -6.45 12.23
C ASP A 102 -18.09 -5.38 11.22
N LEU A 103 -17.04 -5.65 10.45
CA LEU A 103 -16.67 -4.82 9.31
C LEU A 103 -17.67 -4.93 8.17
N ALA A 104 -18.05 -6.15 7.77
CA ALA A 104 -19.06 -6.34 6.72
C ALA A 104 -20.40 -5.66 7.08
N ARG A 105 -20.80 -5.71 8.35
CA ARG A 105 -22.04 -5.10 8.84
C ARG A 105 -22.08 -3.59 8.64
N THR A 106 -20.96 -2.87 8.76
CA THR A 106 -20.93 -1.40 8.54
C THR A 106 -21.16 -1.01 7.08
N HIS A 107 -21.01 -1.95 6.15
CA HIS A 107 -21.34 -1.78 4.73
C HIS A 107 -22.69 -2.42 4.35
N GLY A 108 -23.50 -2.82 5.34
CA GLY A 108 -24.81 -3.45 5.10
C GLY A 108 -24.73 -4.86 4.49
N LEU A 109 -23.66 -5.61 4.78
CA LEU A 109 -23.43 -6.96 4.28
C LEU A 109 -23.41 -7.99 5.41
N SER A 110 -24.00 -9.16 5.18
CA SER A 110 -23.72 -10.33 6.03
C SER A 110 -22.27 -10.78 5.85
N GLU A 111 -21.73 -11.52 6.82
CA GLU A 111 -20.34 -12.03 6.73
C GLU A 111 -20.14 -12.89 5.48
N ARG A 112 -21.09 -13.76 5.16
CA ARG A 112 -21.04 -14.62 3.96
C ARG A 112 -21.01 -13.81 2.67
N GLN A 113 -21.88 -12.80 2.55
CA GLN A 113 -21.90 -11.90 1.38
C GLN A 113 -20.59 -11.13 1.28
N GLY A 114 -20.12 -10.54 2.38
CA GLY A 114 -18.86 -9.79 2.41
C GLY A 114 -17.67 -10.64 1.98
N ARG A 115 -17.54 -11.87 2.49
CA ARG A 115 -16.45 -12.79 2.08
C ARG A 115 -16.49 -13.14 0.60
N ARG A 116 -17.69 -13.40 0.07
CA ARG A 116 -17.89 -13.72 -1.35
C ARG A 116 -17.51 -12.51 -2.23
N LEU A 117 -18.07 -11.34 -1.95
CA LEU A 117 -17.85 -10.13 -2.73
C LEU A 117 -16.38 -9.68 -2.71
N VAL A 118 -15.71 -9.74 -1.55
CA VAL A 118 -14.28 -9.45 -1.47
C VAL A 118 -13.47 -10.42 -2.34
N ARG A 119 -13.81 -11.72 -2.33
CA ARG A 119 -13.11 -12.71 -3.15
C ARG A 119 -13.37 -12.51 -4.64
N GLU A 120 -14.60 -12.23 -5.04
CA GLU A 120 -14.95 -11.95 -6.44
C GLU A 120 -14.24 -10.70 -6.95
N THR A 121 -14.14 -9.66 -6.12
CA THR A 121 -13.51 -8.37 -6.48
C THR A 121 -11.98 -8.44 -6.48
N THR A 122 -11.39 -9.16 -5.53
CA THR A 122 -9.93 -9.12 -5.30
C THR A 122 -9.20 -10.40 -5.67
N GLY A 123 -9.93 -11.47 -5.99
CA GLY A 123 -9.41 -12.84 -6.17
C GLY A 123 -8.96 -13.52 -4.87
N VAL A 124 -8.96 -12.84 -3.72
CA VAL A 124 -8.44 -13.37 -2.45
C VAL A 124 -9.43 -13.19 -1.30
N THR A 125 -9.22 -13.92 -0.22
CA THR A 125 -10.04 -13.76 0.99
C THR A 125 -9.77 -12.44 1.71
N PRO A 126 -10.72 -11.94 2.54
CA PRO A 126 -10.47 -10.79 3.42
C PRO A 126 -9.24 -10.96 4.31
N VAL A 127 -8.98 -12.19 4.78
CA VAL A 127 -7.82 -12.49 5.63
C VAL A 127 -6.52 -12.37 4.84
N GLN A 128 -6.44 -12.94 3.64
CA GLN A 128 -5.27 -12.82 2.77
C GLN A 128 -5.00 -11.36 2.36
N LEU A 129 -6.07 -10.61 2.07
CA LEU A 129 -5.99 -9.19 1.76
C LEU A 129 -5.43 -8.40 2.95
N SER A 130 -5.97 -8.61 4.14
CA SER A 130 -5.48 -7.98 5.38
C SER A 130 -4.02 -8.35 5.67
N GLN A 131 -3.66 -9.64 5.56
CA GLN A 131 -2.28 -10.10 5.76
C GLN A 131 -1.30 -9.46 4.79
N THR A 132 -1.68 -9.33 3.51
CA THR A 132 -0.86 -8.64 2.50
C THR A 132 -0.70 -7.16 2.85
N ALA A 133 -1.78 -6.47 3.23
CA ALA A 133 -1.72 -5.07 3.62
C ALA A 133 -0.79 -4.83 4.82
N ARG A 134 -0.88 -5.67 5.85
CA ARG A 134 0.02 -5.63 7.02
C ARG A 134 1.49 -5.79 6.63
N LEU A 135 1.78 -6.75 5.75
CA LEU A 135 3.13 -7.00 5.26
C LEU A 135 3.69 -5.81 4.46
N LEU A 136 2.89 -5.26 3.54
CA LEU A 136 3.29 -4.13 2.69
C LEU A 136 3.54 -2.87 3.52
N LEU A 137 2.69 -2.58 4.51
CA LEU A 137 2.92 -1.49 5.47
C LEU A 137 4.21 -1.70 6.26
N ALA A 138 4.44 -2.90 6.79
CA ALA A 138 5.67 -3.21 7.51
C ALA A 138 6.91 -3.00 6.63
N LYS A 139 6.84 -3.41 5.36
CA LYS A 139 7.93 -3.24 4.40
C LYS A 139 8.23 -1.75 4.13
N GLN A 140 7.19 -0.93 3.98
CA GLN A 140 7.33 0.51 3.84
C GLN A 140 8.00 1.11 5.08
N LEU A 141 7.45 0.86 6.27
CA LEU A 141 7.97 1.36 7.55
C LEU A 141 9.42 0.93 7.80
N LEU A 142 9.79 -0.30 7.45
CA LEU A 142 11.15 -0.81 7.60
C LEU A 142 12.18 -0.06 6.76
N THR A 143 11.74 0.55 5.66
CA THR A 143 12.63 1.22 4.70
C THR A 143 12.65 2.72 4.89
N GLU A 144 11.49 3.30 5.18
CA GLU A 144 11.31 4.75 5.15
C GLU A 144 11.44 5.36 6.55
N THR A 145 11.46 4.55 7.61
CA THR A 145 11.50 5.05 9.00
C THR A 145 12.62 4.42 9.83
N SER A 146 12.97 5.11 10.92
CA SER A 146 13.93 4.63 11.92
C SER A 146 13.28 3.89 13.10
N LEU A 147 11.97 3.59 13.01
CA LEU A 147 11.20 2.99 14.09
C LEU A 147 11.82 1.68 14.59
N PRO A 148 11.78 1.38 15.90
CA PRO A 148 12.14 0.05 16.39
C PRO A 148 11.28 -1.02 15.72
N ILE A 149 11.86 -2.19 15.38
CA ILE A 149 11.14 -3.28 14.69
C ILE A 149 9.87 -3.68 15.46
N ILE A 150 9.92 -3.68 16.78
CA ILE A 150 8.74 -3.97 17.62
C ILE A 150 7.60 -2.95 17.44
N ARG A 151 7.93 -1.66 17.22
CA ARG A 151 6.94 -0.62 16.92
C ARG A 151 6.37 -0.79 15.52
N ILE A 152 7.20 -1.20 14.55
CA ILE A 152 6.72 -1.52 13.20
C ILE A 152 5.77 -2.71 13.21
N ALA A 153 6.10 -3.79 13.93
CA ALA A 153 5.23 -4.95 14.05
C ALA A 153 3.85 -4.56 14.60
N SER A 154 3.82 -3.78 15.67
CA SER A 154 2.59 -3.26 16.27
C SER A 154 1.82 -2.33 15.33
N ALA A 155 2.48 -1.34 14.73
CA ALA A 155 1.87 -0.41 13.78
C ALA A 155 1.31 -1.10 12.53
N SER A 156 1.93 -2.21 12.13
CA SER A 156 1.49 -3.04 11.01
C SER A 156 0.41 -4.07 11.39
N GLY A 157 -0.15 -4.00 12.61
CA GLY A 157 -1.26 -4.85 13.03
C GLY A 157 -0.90 -6.24 13.56
N TYR A 158 0.36 -6.49 13.91
CA TYR A 158 0.78 -7.75 14.55
C TYR A 158 0.77 -7.61 16.08
N SER A 159 0.14 -8.58 16.75
CA SER A 159 0.08 -8.64 18.22
C SER A 159 1.34 -9.24 18.86
N SER A 160 2.24 -9.81 18.06
CA SER A 160 3.45 -10.47 18.53
C SER A 160 4.59 -10.26 17.55
N LEU A 161 5.77 -9.90 18.08
CA LEU A 161 7.00 -9.76 17.31
C LEU A 161 7.41 -11.09 16.66
N ARG A 162 7.16 -12.23 17.33
CA ARG A 162 7.45 -13.55 16.78
C ARG A 162 6.61 -13.83 15.53
N ARG A 163 5.29 -13.64 15.62
CA ARG A 163 4.37 -13.84 14.49
C ARG A 163 4.67 -12.89 13.33
N PHE A 164 5.07 -11.65 13.65
CA PHE A 164 5.54 -10.70 12.65
C PHE A 164 6.77 -11.22 11.92
N ASN A 165 7.81 -11.65 12.65
CA ASN A 165 9.03 -12.17 12.05
C ASN A 165 8.76 -13.41 11.17
N GLU A 166 7.96 -14.35 11.66
CA GLU A 166 7.56 -15.55 10.90
C GLU A 166 6.85 -15.18 9.60
N ALA A 167 5.84 -14.31 9.66
CA ALA A 167 5.09 -13.87 8.48
C ALA A 167 5.96 -13.08 7.48
N PHE A 168 6.85 -12.21 8.00
CA PHE A 168 7.73 -11.41 7.17
C PHE A 168 8.78 -12.27 6.46
N VAL A 169 9.39 -13.23 7.16
CA VAL A 169 10.34 -14.18 6.54
C VAL A 169 9.64 -15.05 5.49
N ALA A 170 8.45 -15.57 5.80
CA ALA A 170 7.68 -16.38 4.84
C ALA A 170 7.38 -15.60 3.55
N SER A 171 7.09 -14.31 3.65
CA SER A 171 6.66 -13.50 2.50
C SER A 171 7.80 -12.77 1.78
N CYS A 172 8.86 -12.38 2.48
CA CYS A 172 9.98 -11.59 1.94
C CYS A 172 11.28 -12.40 1.79
N GLY A 173 11.37 -13.59 2.38
CA GLY A 173 12.54 -14.48 2.33
C GLY A 173 13.73 -14.05 3.21
N VAL A 174 13.64 -12.93 3.91
CA VAL A 174 14.69 -12.40 4.80
C VAL A 174 14.09 -11.83 6.08
N SER A 175 14.88 -11.77 7.15
CA SER A 175 14.42 -11.19 8.41
C SER A 175 14.20 -9.67 8.29
N PRO A 176 13.30 -9.07 9.10
CA PRO A 176 13.07 -7.62 9.11
C PRO A 176 14.36 -6.80 9.36
N THR A 177 15.24 -7.28 10.24
CA THR A 177 16.52 -6.62 10.52
C THR A 177 17.44 -6.62 9.29
N ARG A 178 17.58 -7.78 8.63
CA ARG A 178 18.40 -7.89 7.42
C ARG A 178 17.80 -7.08 6.27
N PHE A 179 16.47 -7.05 6.19
CA PHE A 179 15.73 -6.28 5.18
C PHE A 179 15.99 -4.77 5.31
N ARG A 180 16.00 -4.24 6.54
CA ARG A 180 16.31 -2.82 6.80
C ARG A 180 17.75 -2.46 6.38
N GLY A 181 18.69 -3.39 6.53
CA GLY A 181 20.11 -3.10 6.32
C GLY A 181 20.68 -2.15 7.38
N SER A 182 21.86 -1.58 7.10
CA SER A 182 22.60 -0.68 8.00
C SER A 182 22.18 0.79 7.89
N GLY A 183 21.45 1.17 6.84
CA GLY A 183 20.97 2.53 6.60
C GLY A 183 19.78 2.86 7.51
N ARG A 184 20.05 3.29 8.74
CA ARG A 184 19.00 3.84 9.60
C ARG A 184 18.77 5.29 9.20
N ALA A 185 17.54 5.63 8.80
CA ALA A 185 17.13 7.03 8.73
C ALA A 185 17.45 7.72 10.08
N PRO A 186 17.85 9.00 10.09
CA PRO A 186 18.07 9.72 11.33
C PRO A 186 16.81 9.65 12.20
N ARG A 187 16.99 9.53 13.52
CA ARG A 187 15.85 9.54 14.45
C ARG A 187 15.16 10.89 14.32
N SER A 188 13.89 10.84 13.97
CA SER A 188 13.01 11.99 13.84
C SER A 188 11.76 11.72 14.69
N ASP A 189 11.22 12.77 15.31
CA ASP A 189 9.94 12.69 16.01
C ASP A 189 8.77 12.55 15.03
N ALA A 190 8.99 12.86 13.76
CA ALA A 190 8.05 12.65 12.67
C ALA A 190 8.40 11.43 11.80
N LEU A 191 7.39 10.71 11.35
CA LEU A 191 7.45 9.63 10.37
C LEU A 191 7.32 10.22 8.97
N THR A 192 8.26 9.95 8.08
CA THR A 192 8.16 10.37 6.67
C THR A 192 7.99 9.15 5.79
N LEU A 193 6.93 9.15 4.98
CA LEU A 193 6.53 8.07 4.10
C LEU A 193 6.38 8.57 2.67
N ARG A 194 6.70 7.73 1.69
CA ARG A 194 6.45 7.99 0.28
C ARG A 194 5.01 7.63 -0.07
N LEU A 195 4.42 8.45 -0.92
CA LEU A 195 3.12 8.22 -1.53
C LEU A 195 3.27 8.44 -3.04
N ASP A 196 3.49 7.35 -3.77
CA ASP A 196 3.50 7.42 -5.23
C ASP A 196 2.06 7.59 -5.74
N HIS A 197 1.91 8.24 -6.89
CA HIS A 197 0.65 8.42 -7.59
C HIS A 197 0.83 8.06 -9.07
N ARG A 198 -0.27 7.81 -9.77
CA ARG A 198 -0.24 7.67 -11.23
C ARG A 198 -0.22 9.06 -11.88
N PRO A 199 0.81 9.41 -12.66
CA PRO A 199 0.83 10.67 -13.41
C PRO A 199 -0.07 10.62 -14.66
N PRO A 200 -0.53 11.79 -15.16
CA PRO A 200 -0.38 13.10 -14.53
C PRO A 200 -1.30 13.24 -13.31
N TYR A 201 -0.78 13.84 -12.23
CA TYR A 201 -1.58 14.24 -11.09
C TYR A 201 -1.72 15.76 -11.09
N ASP A 202 -2.95 16.24 -11.17
CA ASP A 202 -3.25 17.67 -11.25
C ASP A 202 -3.13 18.32 -9.86
N TRP A 203 -1.88 18.51 -9.42
CA TRP A 203 -1.57 19.19 -8.17
C TRP A 203 -2.10 20.63 -8.13
N PRO A 204 -2.00 21.45 -9.20
CA PRO A 204 -2.63 22.77 -9.22
C PRO A 204 -4.14 22.73 -8.92
N ALA A 205 -4.90 21.84 -9.55
CA ALA A 205 -6.33 21.71 -9.27
C ALA A 205 -6.60 21.25 -7.83
N MET A 206 -5.83 20.29 -7.32
CA MET A 206 -5.95 19.85 -5.92
C MET A 206 -5.64 20.99 -4.93
N ARG A 207 -4.61 21.80 -5.20
CA ARG A 207 -4.30 22.98 -4.38
C ARG A 207 -5.47 23.97 -4.38
N GLY A 208 -6.02 24.32 -5.54
CA GLY A 208 -7.18 25.22 -5.60
C GLY A 208 -8.40 24.67 -4.87
N PHE A 209 -8.62 23.35 -4.93
CA PHE A 209 -9.68 22.68 -4.17
C PHE A 209 -9.46 22.80 -2.65
N LEU A 210 -8.23 22.59 -2.17
CA LEU A 210 -7.85 22.67 -0.76
C LEU A 210 -7.87 24.11 -0.25
N GLU A 211 -7.35 25.06 -1.02
CA GLU A 211 -7.29 26.49 -0.70
C GLU A 211 -8.69 27.04 -0.38
N ALA A 212 -9.67 26.70 -1.22
CA ALA A 212 -11.07 27.11 -1.02
C ALA A 212 -11.73 26.49 0.23
N ARG A 213 -11.08 25.54 0.92
CA ARG A 213 -11.63 24.75 2.04
C ARG A 213 -10.75 24.77 3.29
N LEU A 214 -9.75 25.65 3.35
CA LEU A 214 -8.87 25.75 4.51
C LEU A 214 -9.64 26.15 5.77
N ILE A 215 -9.49 25.37 6.84
CA ILE A 215 -10.00 25.72 8.16
C ILE A 215 -8.90 26.46 8.92
N ARG A 216 -9.15 27.73 9.27
CA ARG A 216 -8.19 28.56 10.01
C ARG A 216 -7.74 27.88 11.30
N GLY A 217 -6.43 27.77 11.49
CA GLY A 217 -5.82 27.12 12.66
C GLY A 217 -5.75 25.59 12.59
N VAL A 218 -6.32 24.97 11.57
CA VAL A 218 -6.25 23.53 11.33
C VAL A 218 -5.43 23.23 10.08
N ASP A 219 -5.69 23.96 9.01
CA ASP A 219 -5.11 23.75 7.68
C ASP A 219 -4.18 24.89 7.28
N VAL A 220 -3.05 24.54 6.66
CA VAL A 220 -2.09 25.48 6.06
C VAL A 220 -1.72 24.96 4.68
N LEU A 221 -1.86 25.81 3.66
CA LEU A 221 -1.34 25.54 2.34
C LEU A 221 0.02 26.25 2.20
N GLU A 222 1.04 25.50 1.88
CA GLU A 222 2.43 25.95 1.67
C GLU A 222 2.77 25.83 0.18
N ASP A 223 3.84 26.48 -0.29
CA ASP A 223 4.17 26.49 -1.72
C ASP A 223 4.41 25.09 -2.29
N ASP A 224 5.05 24.22 -1.49
CA ASP A 224 5.43 22.85 -1.84
C ASP A 224 4.52 21.78 -1.24
N GLY A 225 3.46 22.17 -0.51
CA GLY A 225 2.69 21.19 0.25
C GLY A 225 1.41 21.69 0.93
N TYR A 226 0.77 20.75 1.60
CA TYR A 226 -0.41 20.97 2.43
C TYR A 226 -0.19 20.34 3.79
N ARG A 227 -0.45 21.12 4.84
CA ARG A 227 -0.31 20.70 6.24
C ARG A 227 -1.63 20.84 6.98
N ARG A 228 -1.93 19.85 7.82
CA ARG A 228 -3.13 19.80 8.65
C ARG A 228 -2.82 19.26 10.03
N THR A 229 -3.41 19.84 11.07
CA THR A 229 -3.42 19.20 12.40
C THR A 229 -4.39 18.01 12.42
N ILE A 230 -3.98 16.93 13.07
CA ILE A 230 -4.77 15.71 13.22
C ILE A 230 -4.91 15.33 14.68
N ARG A 231 -6.03 14.71 15.03
CA ARG A 231 -6.26 14.12 16.36
C ARG A 231 -6.76 12.70 16.21
N ILE A 232 -6.08 11.75 16.83
CA ILE A 232 -6.44 10.33 16.85
C ILE A 232 -6.52 9.88 18.32
N GLY A 233 -7.74 9.71 18.82
CA GLY A 233 -7.96 9.55 20.26
C GLY A 233 -7.44 10.75 21.03
N ASP A 234 -6.51 10.50 21.96
CA ASP A 234 -5.86 11.50 22.81
C ASP A 234 -4.55 12.04 22.19
N HIS A 235 -4.15 11.54 21.03
CA HIS A 235 -2.94 11.98 20.36
C HIS A 235 -3.22 13.13 19.40
N VAL A 236 -2.44 14.21 19.51
CA VAL A 236 -2.47 15.37 18.61
C VAL A 236 -1.16 15.42 17.84
N GLY A 237 -1.25 15.65 16.53
CA GLY A 237 -0.10 15.78 15.64
C GLY A 237 -0.41 16.61 14.42
N ALA A 238 0.46 16.59 13.43
CA ALA A 238 0.22 17.23 12.15
C ALA A 238 0.63 16.30 11.02
N LEU A 239 -0.16 16.30 9.96
CA LEU A 239 0.15 15.64 8.70
C LEU A 239 0.60 16.70 7.70
N HIS A 240 1.72 16.46 7.02
CA HIS A 240 2.27 17.32 5.99
C HIS A 240 2.50 16.51 4.71
N VAL A 241 1.82 16.88 3.62
CA VAL A 241 2.00 16.30 2.30
C VAL A 241 2.77 17.27 1.42
N ARG A 242 3.92 16.86 0.89
CA ARG A 242 4.74 17.67 -0.03
C ARG A 242 4.95 16.98 -1.37
N SER A 243 4.96 17.74 -2.45
CA SER A 243 5.36 17.22 -3.76
C SER A 243 6.89 17.27 -3.89
N VAL A 244 7.53 16.13 -4.13
CA VAL A 244 8.98 16.01 -4.30
C VAL A 244 9.25 15.16 -5.52
N GLU A 245 9.92 15.68 -6.55
CA GLU A 245 10.37 14.90 -7.72
C GLU A 245 9.30 13.99 -8.37
N GLY A 246 8.08 14.51 -8.57
CA GLY A 246 7.00 13.74 -9.21
C GLY A 246 6.36 12.65 -8.34
N ARG A 247 6.56 12.70 -7.01
CA ARG A 247 5.86 11.87 -6.02
C ARG A 247 5.46 12.72 -4.81
N PHE A 248 4.64 12.16 -3.91
CA PHE A 248 4.34 12.81 -2.65
C PHE A 248 5.15 12.22 -1.49
N MET A 249 5.53 13.09 -0.56
CA MET A 249 6.07 12.72 0.74
C MET A 249 5.05 13.11 1.80
N VAL A 250 4.66 12.16 2.64
CA VAL A 250 3.75 12.38 3.77
C VAL A 250 4.57 12.29 5.05
N GLN A 251 4.55 13.36 5.84
CA GLN A 251 5.16 13.42 7.15
C GLN A 251 4.07 13.50 8.23
N VAL A 252 4.18 12.69 9.28
CA VAL A 252 3.22 12.62 10.41
C VAL A 252 3.96 12.62 11.74
#